data_AF-A0A645FUT1-F1
#
_entry.id   AF-A0A645FUT1-F1
#
_cell.length_a   1.000
_cell.length_b   1.000
_cell.length_c   1.000
_cell.angle_alpha   90.00
_cell.angle_beta   90.00
_cell.angle_gamma   90.00
#
_symmetry.space_group_name_H-M   'P 1'
#
loop_
_entity.id
_entity.type
_entity.pdbx_description
1 polymer ?
#
loop_
_entity_poly.entity_id
_entity_poly.type
_entity_poly.pdbx_seq_one_letter_code
_entity_poly.pdbx_strand_id
1 'polypeptide(L)'
;MIRYQQYKLVQHADYESCQLFNIAEDPQELEDLGTDSTYAQVIDRLKSELGQYWNPLEAQQQLAQSKAHFSLMKQWFDLVKPPLVEEWRGNPANNYLVKE
;
A
#
# COMPACT_ATOMS: atom_id res chain seq x y z
N MET A 1 5.01 -4.38 -3.04
CA MET A 1 4.88 -5.79 -2.64
C MET A 1 4.92 -6.64 -3.91
N ILE A 2 5.64 -7.76 -3.88
CA ILE A 2 5.64 -8.76 -4.95
C ILE A 2 5.35 -10.13 -4.35
N ARG A 3 4.59 -10.95 -5.07
CA ARG A 3 4.34 -12.37 -4.73
C ARG A 3 4.86 -13.22 -5.87
N TYR A 4 5.78 -14.13 -5.56
CA TYR A 4 6.40 -15.00 -6.55
C TYR A 4 6.66 -16.37 -5.94
N GLN A 5 6.12 -17.41 -6.58
CA GLN A 5 6.13 -18.78 -6.07
C GLN A 5 5.59 -18.83 -4.63
N GLN A 6 6.33 -19.46 -3.72
CA GLN A 6 5.98 -19.55 -2.31
C GLN A 6 6.27 -18.28 -1.49
N TYR A 7 6.95 -17.29 -2.06
CA TYR A 7 7.39 -16.12 -1.28
C TYR A 7 6.56 -14.86 -1.56
N LYS A 8 6.39 -14.06 -0.51
CA LYS A 8 5.85 -12.70 -0.58
C LYS A 8 6.88 -11.74 0.01
N LEU A 9 7.28 -10.73 -0.77
CA LEU A 9 8.17 -9.66 -0.32
C LEU A 9 7.42 -8.33 -0.25
N VAL A 10 7.52 -7.66 0.89
CA VAL A 10 7.00 -6.31 1.12
C VAL A 10 8.18 -5.35 1.31
N GLN A 11 8.25 -4.34 0.44
CA GLN A 11 9.24 -3.27 0.51
C GLN A 11 8.50 -1.94 0.66
N HIS A 12 8.97 -1.12 1.59
CA HIS A 12 8.56 0.28 1.74
C HIS A 12 9.72 1.19 1.34
N ALA A 13 9.41 2.36 0.80
CA ALA A 13 10.44 3.27 0.28
C ALA A 13 11.33 3.86 1.38
N ASP A 14 10.78 4.08 2.59
CA ASP A 14 11.47 4.72 3.72
C ASP A 14 12.03 3.73 4.76
N TYR A 15 12.00 2.44 4.47
CA TYR A 15 12.48 1.39 5.39
C TYR A 15 13.69 0.68 4.80
N GLU A 16 14.73 0.52 5.63
CA GLU A 16 15.97 -0.15 5.25
C GLU A 16 15.78 -1.67 5.07
N SER A 17 14.98 -2.29 5.95
CA SER A 17 14.62 -3.70 5.85
C SER A 17 13.35 -3.91 5.02
N CYS A 18 13.28 -5.06 4.36
CA CYS A 18 12.05 -5.59 3.78
C CYS A 18 11.42 -6.59 4.75
N GLN A 19 10.18 -6.98 4.46
CA GLN A 19 9.55 -8.15 5.06
C GLN A 19 9.49 -9.27 4.04
N LEU A 20 9.74 -10.50 4.47
CA LEU A 20 9.69 -11.70 3.62
C LEU A 20 8.91 -12.80 4.32
N PHE A 21 7.94 -13.40 3.62
CA PHE A 21 7.14 -14.51 4.13
C PHE A 21 7.19 -15.69 3.16
N ASN A 22 7.36 -16.91 3.68
CA ASN A 22 7.15 -18.14 2.93
C ASN A 22 5.69 -18.58 3.07
N ILE A 23 4.84 -18.15 2.14
CA ILE A 23 3.39 -18.38 2.16
C ILE A 23 3.01 -19.87 2.05
N ALA A 24 3.91 -20.74 1.56
CA ALA A 24 3.65 -22.18 1.53
C ALA A 24 3.73 -22.83 2.92
N GLU A 25 4.66 -22.37 3.76
CA GLU A 25 4.90 -22.89 5.10
C GLU A 25 4.20 -22.06 6.19
N ASP A 26 4.07 -20.76 5.94
CA ASP A 26 3.40 -19.78 6.79
C ASP A 26 2.34 -18.99 6.00
N PRO A 27 1.15 -19.59 5.75
CA PRO A 27 0.06 -18.90 5.05
C PRO A 27 -0.52 -17.70 5.81
N GLN A 28 -0.20 -17.55 7.10
CA GLN A 28 -0.72 -16.49 7.97
C GLN A 28 0.24 -15.30 8.11
N GLU A 29 1.44 -15.37 7.51
CA GLU A 29 2.43 -14.29 7.52
C GLU A 29 2.82 -13.89 8.96
N LEU A 30 3.00 -14.89 9.83
CA LEU A 30 3.38 -14.71 11.23
C LEU A 30 4.90 -14.63 11.42
N GLU A 31 5.70 -15.23 10.54
CA GLU A 31 7.16 -15.27 10.63
C GLU A 31 7.81 -14.41 9.55
N ASP A 32 8.38 -13.27 9.95
CA ASP A 32 9.11 -12.39 9.05
C ASP A 32 10.58 -12.84 8.90
N LEU A 33 10.92 -13.29 7.69
CA LEU A 33 12.24 -13.76 7.28
C LEU A 33 13.10 -12.63 6.66
N GLY A 34 12.60 -11.39 6.63
CA GLY A 34 13.20 -10.27 5.90
C GLY A 34 14.57 -9.82 6.41
N THR A 35 14.95 -10.19 7.63
CA THR A 35 16.26 -9.91 8.23
C THR A 35 17.16 -11.15 8.35
N ASP A 36 16.67 -12.32 7.97
CA ASP A 36 17.44 -13.56 8.02
C ASP A 36 18.39 -13.67 6.82
N SER A 37 19.69 -13.68 7.11
CA SER A 37 20.77 -13.79 6.13
C SER A 37 20.68 -15.06 5.26
N THR A 38 20.03 -16.12 5.74
CA THR A 38 19.80 -17.36 4.99
C THR A 38 18.98 -17.12 3.73
N TYR A 39 18.09 -16.12 3.77
CA TYR A 39 17.19 -15.77 2.66
C TYR A 39 17.69 -14.60 1.81
N ALA A 40 18.91 -14.10 2.03
CA ALA A 40 19.45 -12.93 1.33
C ALA A 40 19.34 -13.05 -0.20
N GLN A 41 19.67 -14.22 -0.77
CA GLN A 41 19.58 -14.44 -2.22
C GLN A 41 18.13 -14.40 -2.74
N VAL A 42 17.16 -14.90 -1.96
CA VAL A 42 15.74 -14.84 -2.30
C VAL A 42 15.26 -13.39 -2.26
N ILE A 43 15.65 -12.65 -1.23
CA ILE A 43 15.35 -11.22 -1.06
C ILE A 43 15.87 -10.43 -2.27
N ASP A 44 17.14 -10.60 -2.63
CA ASP A 44 17.77 -9.85 -3.72
C ASP A 44 17.08 -10.12 -5.06
N ARG A 45 16.74 -11.38 -5.34
CA ARG A 45 15.98 -11.75 -6.54
C ARG A 45 14.62 -11.06 -6.56
N LEU A 46 13.86 -11.17 -5.48
CA LEU A 46 12.51 -10.58 -5.39
C LEU A 46 12.56 -9.04 -5.45
N LYS A 47 13.57 -8.40 -4.86
CA LYS A 47 13.80 -6.95 -4.97
C LYS A 47 14.10 -6.55 -6.42
N SER A 48 14.93 -7.32 -7.12
CA SER A 48 15.24 -7.08 -8.53
C SER A 48 13.98 -7.21 -9.41
N GLU A 49 13.15 -8.23 -9.17
CA GLU A 49 11.88 -8.40 -9.89
C GLU A 49 10.89 -7.26 -9.57
N LEU A 50 10.74 -6.89 -8.30
CA LEU A 50 9.90 -5.77 -7.88
C LEU A 50 10.34 -4.45 -8.54
N GLY A 51 11.66 -4.24 -8.64
CA GLY A 51 12.25 -3.05 -9.25
C GLY A 51 11.89 -2.82 -10.72
N GLN A 52 11.43 -3.86 -11.44
CA GLN A 52 10.96 -3.72 -12.82
C GLN A 52 9.61 -2.99 -12.92
N TYR A 53 8.80 -3.03 -11.85
CA TYR A 53 7.45 -2.49 -11.82
C TYR A 53 7.30 -1.31 -10.87
N TRP A 54 8.19 -1.20 -9.88
CA TRP A 54 8.07 -0.23 -8.81
C TRP A 54 9.43 0.35 -8.41
N ASN A 55 9.51 1.68 -8.44
CA ASN A 55 10.67 2.44 -7.99
C ASN A 55 10.31 3.24 -6.72
N PRO A 56 11.08 3.07 -5.61
CA PRO A 56 10.80 3.75 -4.35
C PRO A 56 10.87 5.29 -4.45
N LEU A 57 11.86 5.81 -5.19
CA LEU A 57 12.06 7.25 -5.32
C LEU A 57 10.93 7.90 -6.13
N GLU A 58 10.53 7.27 -7.23
CA GLU A 58 9.40 7.74 -8.04
C GLU A 58 8.10 7.69 -7.24
N ALA A 59 7.86 6.63 -6.47
CA ALA A 59 6.68 6.50 -5.62
C ALA A 59 6.61 7.62 -4.56
N GLN A 60 7.74 7.96 -3.92
CA GLN A 60 7.80 9.08 -2.97
C GLN A 60 7.52 10.44 -3.63
N GLN A 61 8.10 10.67 -4.81
CA GLN A 61 7.87 11.90 -5.56
C GLN A 61 6.39 12.06 -5.96
N GLN A 62 5.77 11.00 -6.46
CA GLN A 62 4.35 10.99 -6.81
C GLN A 62 3.47 11.22 -5.57
N LEU A 63 3.82 10.64 -4.43
CA LEU A 63 3.11 10.88 -3.17
C LEU A 63 3.22 12.34 -2.73
N ALA A 64 4.40 12.94 -2.82
CA ALA A 64 4.61 14.35 -2.48
C ALA A 64 3.78 15.29 -3.37
N GLN A 65 3.77 15.04 -4.68
CA GLN A 65 2.95 15.79 -5.64
C GLN A 65 1.45 15.65 -5.34
N SER A 66 1.00 14.42 -5.07
CA SER A 66 -0.39 14.12 -4.74
C SER A 66 -0.83 14.83 -3.45
N LYS A 67 0.02 14.84 -2.43
CA LYS A 67 -0.23 15.58 -1.18
C LYS A 67 -0.32 17.08 -1.40
N ALA A 68 0.58 17.66 -2.20
CA ALA A 68 0.55 19.08 -2.52
C ALA A 68 -0.72 19.46 -3.29
N HIS A 69 -1.08 18.67 -4.32
CA HIS A 69 -2.31 18.86 -5.08
C HIS A 69 -3.55 18.76 -4.18
N PHE A 70 -3.64 17.74 -3.34
CA PHE A 70 -4.74 17.55 -2.41
C PHE A 70 -4.87 18.74 -1.44
N SER A 71 -3.74 19.23 -0.89
CA SER A 71 -3.74 20.39 0.00
C SER A 71 -4.32 21.63 -0.68
N LEU A 72 -3.92 21.91 -1.93
CA LEU A 72 -4.42 23.04 -2.70
C LEU A 72 -5.93 22.90 -2.99
N MET A 73 -6.38 21.72 -3.40
CA MET A 73 -7.79 21.44 -3.63
C MET A 73 -8.63 21.60 -2.37
N LYS A 74 -8.10 21.14 -1.23
CA LYS A 74 -8.78 21.29 0.07
C LYS A 74 -8.93 22.74 0.48
N GLN A 75 -7.87 23.54 0.33
CA GLN A 75 -7.90 24.98 0.62
C GLN A 75 -8.92 25.71 -0.26
N TRP A 76 -8.96 25.40 -1.56
CA TRP A 76 -9.96 25.95 -2.46
C TRP A 76 -11.39 25.56 -2.03
N PHE A 77 -11.61 24.28 -1.70
CA PHE A 77 -12.90 23.79 -1.25
C PHE A 77 -13.38 24.50 0.02
N ASP A 78 -12.48 24.71 1.00
CA ASP A 78 -12.83 25.35 2.26
C ASP A 78 -13.24 26.82 2.10
N LEU A 79 -12.67 27.50 1.09
CA LEU A 79 -13.00 28.88 0.75
C LEU A 79 -14.29 28.98 -0.06
N VAL A 80 -14.40 28.20 -1.14
CA VAL A 80 -15.50 28.30 -2.11
C VAL A 80 -16.76 27.59 -1.61
N LYS A 81 -16.60 26.51 -0.84
CA LYS A 81 -17.67 25.60 -0.39
C LYS A 81 -18.64 25.28 -1.53
N PRO A 82 -18.13 24.71 -2.65
CA PRO A 82 -18.98 24.43 -3.80
C PRO A 82 -20.15 23.52 -3.39
N PRO A 83 -21.33 23.68 -4.01
CA PRO A 83 -22.43 22.77 -3.77
C PRO A 83 -21.99 21.34 -4.05
N LEU A 84 -22.26 20.43 -3.11
CA LEU A 84 -21.90 19.03 -3.27
C LEU A 84 -22.66 18.46 -4.46
N VAL A 85 -21.94 17.86 -5.42
CA VAL A 85 -22.54 17.10 -6.50
C VAL A 85 -23.05 15.80 -5.88
N GLU A 86 -24.37 15.71 -5.75
CA GLU A 86 -25.16 14.53 -5.37
C GLU A 86 -24.44 13.54 -4.43
N GLU A 87 -24.59 13.77 -3.12
CA GLU A 87 -24.16 12.79 -2.12
C GLU A 87 -25.03 11.54 -2.26
N TRP A 88 -24.43 10.38 -2.55
CA TRP A 88 -25.13 9.11 -2.46
C TRP A 88 -25.57 8.89 -1.02
N ARG A 89 -26.84 9.17 -0.75
CA ARG A 89 -27.49 8.85 0.52
C ARG A 89 -28.01 7.43 0.40
N GLY A 90 -27.14 6.47 0.70
CA GLY A 90 -27.52 5.07 0.74
C GLY A 90 -28.80 4.87 1.56
N ASN A 91 -29.68 3.96 1.13
CA ASN A 91 -30.92 3.70 1.83
C ASN A 91 -30.62 3.01 3.18
N PRO A 92 -30.93 3.63 4.34
CA PRO A 92 -30.65 3.04 5.64
C PRO A 92 -31.34 1.68 5.84
N ALA A 93 -32.50 1.45 5.21
CA ALA A 93 -33.20 0.16 5.26
C ALA A 93 -32.42 -0.99 4.58
N ASN A 94 -31.47 -0.66 3.71
CA ASN A 94 -30.60 -1.63 3.04
C ASN A 94 -29.23 -1.75 3.74
N ASN A 95 -29.07 -1.13 4.91
CA ASN A 95 -27.82 -1.18 5.68
C ASN A 95 -27.80 -2.43 6.58
N TYR A 96 -27.15 -3.49 6.10
CA TYR A 96 -26.98 -4.77 6.79
C TYR A 96 -26.07 -4.70 8.04
N LEU A 97 -25.45 -3.55 8.32
CA LEU A 97 -24.61 -3.32 9.50
C LEU A 97 -25.38 -2.75 10.70
N VAL A 98 -26.62 -2.29 10.49
CA VAL A 98 -27.51 -1.89 11.59
C VAL A 98 -28.27 -3.13 12.04
N LYS A 99 -27.83 -3.76 13.13
CA LYS A 99 -28.64 -4.77 13.82
C LYS A 99 -29.79 -4.06 14.54
N GLU A 100 -30.99 -4.65 14.47
CA GLU A 100 -32.16 -4.26 15.27
C GLU A 100 -31.86 -4.25 16.78
#